data_AF-A0A1E3VY12-F1
#
_entry.id   AF-A0A1E3VY12-F1
#
_cell.length_a   1.000
_cell.length_b   1.000
_cell.length_c   1.000
_cell.angle_alpha   90.00
_cell.angle_beta   90.00
_cell.angle_gamma   90.00
#
_symmetry.space_group_name_H-M   'P 1'
#
loop_
_entity.id
_entity.type
_entity.pdbx_description
1 polymer ?
#
loop_
_entity_poly.entity_id
_entity_poly.type
_entity_poly.pdbx_seq_one_letter_code
_entity_poly.pdbx_strand_id
1 'polypeptide(L)'
;MDVLSDPARIVLTAMVPSVGFRPFSGFEVAFVAGFGDAAADVPQPIRQALLLLVAHWFERREPVELGPGPQGVPAVAAGLLQPYRRVHL
;
A
#
# COMPACT_ATOMS: atom_id res chain seq x y z
N MET A 1 3.75 -17.38 -8.41
CA MET A 1 3.87 -16.30 -7.42
C MET A 1 3.44 -16.84 -6.08
N ASP A 2 4.12 -16.46 -5.02
CA ASP A 2 3.67 -16.73 -3.66
C ASP A 2 2.88 -15.52 -3.14
N VAL A 3 1.56 -15.65 -3.20
CA VAL A 3 0.57 -14.67 -2.72
C VAL A 3 0.16 -14.90 -1.27
N LEU A 4 0.61 -15.99 -0.65
CA LEU A 4 0.31 -16.32 0.74
C LEU A 4 1.39 -15.80 1.69
N SER A 5 2.64 -15.68 1.21
CA SER A 5 3.73 -15.05 1.97
C SER A 5 3.51 -13.55 2.15
N ASP A 6 3.85 -13.05 3.34
CA ASP A 6 4.11 -11.63 3.59
C ASP A 6 5.59 -11.44 3.98
N PRO A 7 6.44 -10.83 3.11
CA PRO A 7 6.07 -10.23 1.84
C PRO A 7 5.83 -11.23 0.71
N ALA A 8 4.90 -10.90 -0.18
CA ALA A 8 4.66 -11.65 -1.42
C ALA A 8 5.94 -11.75 -2.24
N ARG A 9 6.23 -12.95 -2.76
CA ARG A 9 7.46 -13.24 -3.50
C ARG A 9 7.17 -13.70 -4.92
N ILE A 10 7.97 -13.21 -5.85
CA ILE A 10 7.96 -13.64 -7.24
C ILE A 10 9.16 -14.56 -7.43
N VAL A 11 8.88 -15.84 -7.66
CA VAL A 11 9.91 -16.86 -7.91
C VAL A 11 9.94 -17.12 -9.41
N LEU A 12 11.15 -17.07 -10.00
CA LEU A 12 11.39 -17.50 -11.36
C LEU A 12 11.46 -19.03 -11.36
N THR A 13 10.43 -19.69 -11.87
CA THR A 13 10.34 -21.16 -11.91
C THR A 13 11.03 -21.79 -13.13
N ALA A 14 11.50 -20.96 -14.07
CA ALA A 14 12.32 -21.36 -15.21
C ALA A 14 13.63 -20.58 -15.21
N MET A 15 14.66 -21.12 -15.88
CA MET A 15 15.96 -20.49 -16.02
C MET A 15 15.82 -19.08 -16.59
N VAL A 16 16.46 -18.10 -15.93
CA VAL A 16 16.60 -16.74 -16.45
C VAL A 16 17.17 -16.84 -17.88
N PRO A 17 16.56 -16.24 -18.91
CA PRO A 17 17.13 -16.30 -20.24
C PRO A 17 18.56 -15.76 -20.18
N SER A 18 19.53 -16.62 -20.49
CA SER A 18 20.97 -16.30 -20.44
C SER A 18 21.42 -15.38 -21.58
N VAL A 19 20.50 -15.00 -22.46
CA VAL A 19 20.75 -14.24 -23.67
C VAL A 19 19.95 -12.94 -23.66
N GLY A 20 20.69 -11.83 -23.61
CA GLY A 20 20.29 -10.55 -24.20
C GLY A 20 19.29 -9.72 -23.40
N PHE A 21 19.57 -9.43 -22.13
CA PHE A 21 18.94 -8.27 -21.51
C PHE A 21 19.41 -7.00 -22.23
N ARG A 22 18.47 -6.13 -22.58
CA ARG A 22 18.80 -4.79 -23.05
C ARG A 22 19.65 -4.10 -21.95
N PRO A 23 20.64 -3.27 -22.31
CA PRO A 23 21.45 -2.54 -21.33
C PRO A 23 20.62 -1.67 -20.37
N PHE A 24 19.40 -1.30 -20.78
CA PHE A 24 18.47 -0.51 -20.02
C PHE A 24 17.06 -1.11 -20.12
N SER A 25 16.32 -1.15 -19.00
CA SER A 25 14.96 -1.70 -18.91
C SER A 25 14.81 -3.12 -19.50
N GLY A 26 15.73 -4.03 -19.18
CA GLY A 26 15.77 -5.39 -19.74
C GLY A 26 14.69 -6.34 -19.21
N PHE A 27 13.99 -5.97 -18.13
CA PHE A 27 12.96 -6.80 -17.50
C PHE A 27 11.74 -5.97 -17.13
N GLU A 28 10.55 -6.55 -17.30
CA GLU A 28 9.28 -6.02 -16.83
C GLU A 28 8.59 -7.09 -15.99
N VAL A 29 8.02 -6.69 -14.86
CA VAL A 29 7.26 -7.57 -13.98
C VAL A 29 5.82 -7.10 -13.96
N ALA A 30 4.99 -7.70 -14.80
CA ALA A 30 3.57 -7.46 -14.82
C ALA A 30 2.88 -8.36 -13.78
N PHE A 31 2.20 -7.75 -12.81
CA PHE A 31 1.40 -8.47 -11.82
C PHE A 31 0.24 -7.62 -11.31
N VAL A 32 -0.80 -8.28 -10.80
CA VAL A 32 -1.96 -7.62 -10.19
C VAL A 32 -1.72 -7.54 -8.68
N ALA A 33 -1.82 -6.34 -8.12
CA ALA A 33 -1.68 -6.08 -6.69
C ALA A 33 -2.93 -5.38 -6.15
N GLY A 34 -3.43 -5.83 -5.01
CA GLY A 34 -4.62 -5.25 -4.37
C GLY A 34 -5.33 -6.26 -3.47
N PHE A 35 -6.34 -5.80 -2.74
CA PHE A 35 -7.21 -6.66 -1.94
C PHE A 35 -8.29 -7.35 -2.79
N GLY A 36 -8.73 -6.72 -3.88
CA GLY A 36 -9.77 -7.19 -4.79
C GLY A 36 -10.45 -6.02 -5.51
N ASP A 37 -11.40 -6.33 -6.39
CA ASP A 37 -12.09 -5.33 -7.21
C ASP A 37 -13.26 -4.68 -6.47
N ALA A 38 -13.79 -5.33 -5.42
CA ALA A 38 -14.90 -4.83 -4.64
C ALA A 38 -14.42 -4.11 -3.38
N ALA A 39 -15.15 -3.07 -2.97
CA ALA A 39 -14.92 -2.43 -1.67
C ALA A 39 -15.00 -3.43 -0.51
N ALA A 40 -15.83 -4.49 -0.64
CA ALA A 40 -15.97 -5.54 0.36
C ALA A 40 -14.65 -6.32 0.61
N ASP A 41 -13.76 -6.39 -0.38
CA ASP A 41 -12.52 -7.16 -0.33
C ASP A 41 -11.45 -6.49 0.54
N VAL A 42 -11.53 -5.16 0.69
CA VAL A 42 -10.63 -4.39 1.56
C VAL A 42 -10.98 -4.62 3.03
N PRO A 43 -10.03 -4.97 3.91
CA PRO A 43 -10.30 -5.13 5.33
C PRO A 43 -11.06 -3.94 5.94
N GLN A 44 -12.09 -4.24 6.74
CA GLN A 44 -12.95 -3.23 7.36
C GLN A 44 -12.17 -2.12 8.10
N PRO A 45 -11.09 -2.40 8.87
CA PRO A 45 -10.34 -1.35 9.55
C PRO A 45 -9.74 -0.31 8.59
N ILE A 46 -9.25 -0.75 7.42
CA ILE A 46 -8.70 0.14 6.39
C ILE A 46 -9.80 1.03 5.82
N ARG A 47 -10.97 0.47 5.51
CA ARG A 47 -12.11 1.25 5.02
C ARG A 47 -12.56 2.30 6.03
N GLN A 48 -12.60 1.93 7.32
CA GLN A 48 -12.95 2.85 8.39
C GLN A 48 -11.90 3.97 8.55
N ALA A 49 -10.61 3.64 8.48
CA ALA A 49 -9.54 4.64 8.51
C ALA A 49 -9.66 5.65 7.35
N LEU A 50 -10.00 5.17 6.15
CA LEU A 50 -10.23 6.03 4.99
C LEU A 50 -11.39 7.01 5.22
N LEU A 51 -12.53 6.54 5.74
CA LEU A 51 -13.67 7.41 6.06
C LEU A 51 -13.31 8.47 7.10
N LEU A 52 -12.54 8.11 8.14
CA LEU A 52 -12.08 9.04 9.16
C LEU A 52 -11.15 10.11 8.59
N LEU A 53 -10.24 9.72 7.68
CA LEU A 53 -9.35 10.66 6.99
C LEU A 53 -10.14 11.63 6.10
N VAL A 54 -11.09 11.12 5.32
CA VAL A 54 -11.95 11.94 4.45
C VAL A 54 -12.76 12.94 5.28
N ALA A 55 -13.40 12.50 6.36
CA ALA A 55 -14.13 13.39 7.26
C ALA A 55 -13.22 14.47 7.87
N HIS A 56 -12.05 14.05 8.36
CA HIS A 56 -11.06 14.93 8.96
C HIS A 56 -10.60 16.06 8.01
N TRP A 57 -10.36 15.77 6.73
CA TRP A 57 -9.98 16.78 5.74
C TRP A 57 -11.17 17.58 5.20
N PHE A 58 -12.35 16.99 5.13
CA PHE A 58 -13.55 17.73 4.72
C PHE A 58 -13.90 18.85 5.70
N GLU A 59 -13.74 18.59 6.99
CA GLU A 59 -13.98 19.56 8.07
C GLU A 59 -12.90 20.65 8.14
N ARG A 60 -11.64 20.31 7.80
CA ARG A 60 -10.49 21.23 7.87
C ARG A 60 -9.99 21.59 6.48
N ARG A 61 -10.55 22.67 5.93
CA ARG A 61 -10.27 23.18 4.57
C ARG A 61 -9.11 24.18 4.51
N GLU A 62 -8.46 24.45 5.62
CA GLU A 62 -7.28 25.33 5.66
C GLU A 62 -6.05 24.64 5.06
N PRO A 63 -5.11 25.39 4.47
CA PRO A 63 -3.83 24.83 4.01
C PRO A 63 -3.16 24.08 5.16
N VAL A 64 -2.92 22.79 4.97
CA VAL A 64 -2.15 21.99 5.93
C VAL A 64 -0.71 22.48 5.88
N GLU A 65 -0.23 23.11 6.95
CA GLU A 65 1.20 23.24 7.16
C GLU A 65 1.79 21.83 7.29
N LEU A 66 2.67 21.45 6.36
CA LEU A 66 3.39 20.18 6.38
C LEU A 66 4.44 20.23 7.50
N GLY A 67 3.99 20.14 8.75
CA GLY A 67 4.81 20.17 9.96
C GLY A 67 4.19 19.29 11.05
N PRO A 68 4.93 19.03 12.15
CA PRO A 68 4.42 18.26 13.29
C PRO A 68 3.43 19.12 14.10
N GLY A 69 2.25 19.35 13.53
CA GLY A 69 1.17 20.14 14.13
C GLY A 69 -0.13 19.33 14.24
N PRO A 70 -1.16 19.88 14.91
CA PRO A 70 -2.46 19.23 15.17
C PRO A 70 -3.29 18.89 13.91
N GLN A 71 -2.77 19.21 12.71
CA GLN A 71 -3.31 18.87 11.39
C GLN A 71 -2.89 17.45 10.91
N GLY A 72 -2.22 16.68 11.76
CA GLY A 72 -1.78 15.31 11.45
C GLY A 72 -2.93 14.30 11.33
N VAL A 73 -2.64 13.16 10.71
CA VAL A 73 -3.55 12.01 10.59
C VAL A 73 -4.20 11.69 11.94
N PRO A 74 -5.54 11.54 12.04
CA PRO A 74 -6.20 11.14 13.28
C PRO A 74 -5.56 9.92 13.91
N ALA A 75 -5.30 9.97 15.22
CA ALA A 75 -4.70 8.84 15.96
C ALA A 75 -5.51 7.54 15.79
N VAL A 76 -6.84 7.64 15.69
CA VAL A 76 -7.73 6.50 15.44
C VAL A 76 -7.49 5.90 14.05
N ALA A 77 -7.41 6.73 13.02
CA ALA A 77 -7.11 6.27 11.66
C ALA A 77 -5.71 5.64 11.60
N ALA A 78 -4.71 6.25 12.25
CA ALA A 78 -3.37 5.68 12.36
C ALA A 78 -3.39 4.31 13.04
N GLY A 79 -4.11 4.16 14.17
CA GLY A 79 -4.24 2.90 14.90
C GLY A 79 -4.91 1.79 14.08
N LEU A 80 -5.94 2.12 13.31
CA LEU A 80 -6.60 1.17 12.40
C LEU A 80 -5.68 0.69 11.27
N LEU A 81 -4.72 1.51 10.86
CA LEU A 81 -3.75 1.18 9.80
C LEU A 81 -2.49 0.47 10.33
N GLN A 82 -2.18 0.56 11.64
CA GLN A 82 -0.97 -0.05 12.23
C GLN A 82 -0.77 -1.52 11.84
N PRO A 83 -1.78 -2.42 11.93
CA PRO A 83 -1.59 -3.84 11.62
C PRO A 83 -1.27 -4.12 10.15
N TYR A 84 -1.55 -3.17 9.26
CA TYR A 84 -1.35 -3.30 7.81
C TYR A 84 -0.07 -2.58 7.34
N ARG A 85 0.65 -1.94 8.26
CA ARG A 85 1.90 -1.26 7.95
C ARG A 85 3.04 -2.26 8.01
N ARG A 86 3.80 -2.38 6.91
CA ARG A 86 5.04 -3.14 6.91
C ARG A 86 6.10 -2.47 7.80
N VAL A 87 6.64 -3.25 8.71
CA VAL A 87 7.83 -2.88 9.49
C VAL A 87 9.03 -3.47 8.78
N HIS A 88 9.91 -2.62 8.28
CA HIS A 88 11.25 -3.04 7.86
C HIS A 88 12.18 -2.81 9.05
N LEU A 89 12.91 -3.85 9.43
CA LEU A 89 13.96 -3.82 10.45
C LEU A 89 15.31 -3.48 9.81
#